data_AF-A0A537F1Y4-F1
#
_entry.id   AF-A0A537F1Y4-F1
#
_cell.length_a   1.000
_cell.length_b   1.000
_cell.length_c   1.000
_cell.angle_alpha   90.00
_cell.angle_beta   90.00
_cell.angle_gamma   90.00
#
_symmetry.space_group_name_H-M   'P 1'
#
loop_
_entity.id
_entity.type
_entity.pdbx_description
1 polymer ?
#
loop_
_entity_poly.entity_id
_entity_poly.type
_entity_poly.pdbx_seq_one_letter_code
_entity_poly.pdbx_strand_id
1 'polypeptide(L)'
;MGGGANPPNGQGDGVNGDTIDNGYRVNYDLSLVKGKHNIKAGLDYRLQIYDPINANNSTGTFNFSGQQTAGVSAGPGAGTGSSTASLLLGLVRDANLSAYASQPKDVSPYYGLFIQDSYKVKPTLVFNYGLRWDVDIPRREVHGDVSNISLTTPNPGAGGIPGALVFAGKGTGRNGNVNETWANTWFKDFGPRVGFAWAPSRFNGKDVLRGGFGIFYGPLIYADFGGFNRTGFQANPGFASLDGFSPAFNIGTGFPSFTPPPNLDPAQLNFTGPQYIDPTYGRPGMIENWSLEVQHELLTDLILDVAYVGQHSTHLRTNYDAVNSLHPNFLSLGSLLLAHVYDPAAVAAGIKPPYAGYPNTLVAQALVPFPQYFGFNTDGALENLGQSTYNALQTSLRRRFRNGLSLMASYTWSKTLTDADAALPFFATLHGGGSAQNPFNLKGEKAISNQDVPQALVLSYVYDLPVGKGKRFVSKGGAVDRLVGGWQIGGIQRYQSGQPLSFCCSTGAPAFAGAFRYNLVKGQPIFSQQFLSGHFNPANDPMFNSQAFSDPNNGGSLGPNGYQFGTMPRTIGNVRQTNAFDRKGGYSLAGNGRGCL
;
A
#
# COMPACT_ATOMS: atom_id res chain seq x y z
N MET A 1 31.36 -5.24 -34.05
CA MET A 1 31.10 -3.81 -33.76
C MET A 1 29.97 -3.36 -34.64
N GLY A 2 28.77 -3.23 -34.08
CA GLY A 2 27.57 -2.73 -34.75
C GLY A 2 26.77 -2.01 -33.68
N GLY A 3 27.19 -0.79 -33.35
CA GLY A 3 26.52 0.04 -32.36
C GLY A 3 25.23 0.58 -32.95
N GLY A 4 24.10 -0.01 -32.58
CA GLY A 4 22.79 0.60 -32.75
C GLY A 4 22.66 1.73 -31.74
N ALA A 5 22.94 2.95 -32.16
CA ALA A 5 22.44 4.13 -31.46
C ALA A 5 20.91 4.09 -31.58
N ASN A 6 20.21 3.80 -30.48
CA ASN A 6 18.77 3.99 -30.42
C ASN A 6 18.49 5.48 -30.68
N PRO A 7 17.78 5.85 -31.77
CA PRO A 7 17.32 7.22 -31.96
C PRO A 7 16.29 7.60 -30.86
N PRO A 8 15.98 8.89 -30.66
CA PRO A 8 15.03 9.29 -29.64
C PRO A 8 13.65 8.72 -29.97
N ASN A 9 13.20 7.75 -29.17
CA ASN A 9 11.91 7.08 -29.33
C ASN A 9 10.72 7.92 -28.83
N GLY A 10 10.95 9.15 -28.36
CA GLY A 10 9.90 10.06 -27.93
C GLY A 10 10.42 11.49 -27.81
N GLN A 11 9.54 12.45 -28.08
CA GLN A 11 9.71 13.87 -27.75
C GLN A 11 8.55 14.33 -26.86
N GLY A 12 8.88 15.06 -25.79
CA GLY A 12 7.93 15.57 -24.81
C GLY A 12 8.60 15.75 -23.45
N ASP A 13 8.12 16.71 -22.67
CA ASP A 13 8.53 16.89 -21.28
C ASP A 13 7.55 16.17 -20.36
N GLY A 14 8.04 15.12 -19.70
CA GLY A 14 7.21 14.23 -18.87
C GLY A 14 6.86 14.82 -17.50
N VAL A 15 7.55 15.87 -17.04
CA VAL A 15 7.41 16.39 -15.66
C VAL A 15 7.55 17.91 -15.65
N ASN A 16 6.43 18.61 -15.84
CA ASN A 16 6.30 20.04 -15.61
C ASN A 16 5.15 20.26 -14.61
N GLY A 17 5.38 19.84 -13.37
CA GLY A 17 4.45 20.04 -12.27
C GLY A 17 5.21 20.65 -11.10
N ASP A 18 4.58 21.58 -10.41
CA ASP A 18 5.07 22.10 -9.13
C ASP A 18 3.95 21.94 -8.09
N THR A 19 4.29 21.90 -6.80
CA THR A 19 3.29 21.82 -5.74
C THR A 19 3.59 22.87 -4.70
N ILE A 20 2.65 23.78 -4.51
CA ILE A 20 2.71 24.76 -3.44
C ILE A 20 1.92 24.18 -2.26
N ASP A 21 2.63 23.72 -1.22
CA ASP A 21 2.03 23.30 0.04
C ASP A 21 2.07 24.48 1.02
N ASN A 22 0.89 24.98 1.36
CA ASN A 22 0.71 26.04 2.34
C ASN A 22 -0.08 25.50 3.53
N GLY A 23 0.19 26.03 4.72
CA GLY A 23 -0.63 25.68 5.87
C GLY A 23 -0.58 26.69 6.99
N TYR A 24 -1.66 26.72 7.75
CA TYR A 24 -1.74 27.46 9.00
C TYR A 24 -1.85 26.47 10.13
N ARG A 25 -1.07 26.70 11.19
CA ARG A 25 -1.12 25.87 12.39
C ARG A 25 -1.16 26.75 13.62
N VAL A 26 -2.14 26.48 14.48
CA VAL A 26 -2.29 27.13 15.78
C VAL A 26 -2.22 26.05 16.85
N ASN A 27 -1.20 26.14 17.71
CA ASN A 27 -1.04 25.28 18.86
C ASN A 27 -1.10 26.10 20.14
N TYR A 28 -1.81 25.57 21.12
CA TYR A 28 -1.85 26.14 22.46
C TYR A 28 -1.74 25.03 23.49
N ASP A 29 -0.88 25.24 24.49
CA ASP A 29 -0.62 24.30 25.57
C ASP A 29 -0.62 25.04 26.91
N LEU A 30 -1.45 24.57 27.83
CA LEU A 30 -1.49 25.01 29.22
C LEU A 30 -0.95 23.89 30.12
N SER A 31 -0.08 24.24 31.07
CA SER A 31 0.44 23.31 32.07
C SER A 31 0.19 23.88 33.47
N LEU A 32 -0.47 23.09 34.32
CA LEU A 32 -0.77 23.44 35.70
C LEU A 32 -0.24 22.36 36.63
N VAL A 33 0.75 22.71 37.45
CA VAL A 33 1.23 21.87 38.54
C VAL A 33 0.55 22.32 39.83
N LYS A 34 -0.31 21.47 40.40
CA LYS A 34 -1.03 21.75 41.64
C LYS A 34 -0.99 20.53 42.56
N GLY A 35 -0.24 20.64 43.65
CA GLY A 35 -0.08 19.57 44.62
C GLY A 35 0.53 18.32 43.97
N LYS A 36 -0.23 17.21 43.97
CA LYS A 36 0.18 15.92 43.38
C LYS A 36 -0.15 15.78 41.90
N HIS A 37 -0.80 16.77 41.31
CA HIS A 37 -1.28 16.73 39.93
C HIS A 37 -0.43 17.62 39.03
N ASN A 38 -0.22 17.16 37.80
CA ASN A 38 0.40 17.91 36.72
C ASN A 38 -0.52 17.78 35.51
N ILE A 39 -1.42 18.75 35.40
CA ILE A 39 -2.48 18.78 34.39
C ILE A 39 -1.96 19.54 33.18
N LYS A 40 -2.14 18.97 32.00
CA LYS A 40 -1.91 19.64 30.72
C LYS A 40 -3.19 19.62 29.88
N ALA A 41 -3.50 20.73 29.25
CA ALA A 41 -4.59 20.83 28.29
C ALA A 41 -4.15 21.67 27.11
N GLY A 42 -4.73 21.43 25.94
CA GLY A 42 -4.33 22.19 24.76
C GLY A 42 -5.23 21.99 23.55
N LEU A 43 -4.96 22.81 22.54
CA LEU A 43 -5.63 22.79 21.25
C LEU A 43 -4.60 22.71 20.11
N ASP A 44 -4.99 22.06 19.02
CA ASP A 44 -4.25 21.98 17.77
C ASP A 44 -5.24 22.22 16.63
N TYR A 45 -5.12 23.36 15.95
CA TYR A 45 -5.83 23.62 14.71
C TYR A 45 -4.83 23.65 13.57
N ARG A 46 -5.14 22.93 12.49
CA ARG A 46 -4.34 22.93 11.27
C ARG A 46 -5.27 23.18 10.10
N LEU A 47 -4.84 24.01 9.15
CA LEU A 47 -5.45 24.13 7.84
C LEU A 47 -4.35 23.82 6.84
N GLN A 48 -4.43 22.68 6.17
CA GLN A 48 -3.53 22.32 5.10
C GLN A 48 -4.15 22.70 3.75
N ILE A 49 -3.32 23.25 2.87
CA ILE A 49 -3.72 23.75 1.55
C ILE A 49 -2.77 23.14 0.53
N TYR A 50 -3.31 22.27 -0.33
CA TYR A 50 -2.59 21.67 -1.44
C TYR A 50 -2.97 22.38 -2.73
N ASP A 51 -2.00 23.05 -3.36
CA ASP A 51 -2.20 23.83 -4.59
C ASP A 51 -1.20 23.35 -5.67
N PRO A 52 -1.43 22.18 -6.29
CA PRO A 52 -0.55 21.66 -7.31
C PRO A 52 -0.74 22.41 -8.62
N ILE A 53 0.36 22.94 -9.15
CA ILE A 53 0.43 23.52 -10.50
C ILE A 53 0.69 22.37 -11.48
N ASN A 54 -0.36 21.98 -12.20
CA ASN A 54 -0.31 20.91 -13.19
C ASN A 54 -0.07 21.51 -14.57
N ALA A 55 1.13 21.30 -15.11
CA ALA A 55 1.42 21.46 -16.54
C ALA A 55 2.01 20.17 -17.14
N ASN A 56 1.95 19.05 -16.39
CA ASN A 56 2.46 17.75 -16.81
C ASN A 56 1.86 17.33 -18.14
N ASN A 57 2.72 17.05 -19.13
CA ASN A 57 2.33 16.60 -20.46
C ASN A 57 1.35 17.55 -21.19
N SER A 58 1.33 18.85 -20.85
CA SER A 58 0.49 19.86 -21.52
C SER A 58 0.92 20.17 -22.94
N THR A 59 2.22 20.00 -23.25
CA THR A 59 2.76 20.05 -24.62
C THR A 59 2.55 18.75 -25.40
N GLY A 60 2.12 17.70 -24.70
CA GLY A 60 1.97 16.35 -25.21
C GLY A 60 3.28 15.56 -25.35
N THR A 61 3.10 14.25 -25.50
CA THR A 61 4.13 13.26 -25.77
C THR A 61 3.84 12.63 -27.13
N PHE A 62 4.85 12.60 -28.00
CA PHE A 62 4.74 12.03 -29.34
C PHE A 62 5.68 10.84 -29.48
N ASN A 63 5.13 9.70 -29.88
CA ASN A 63 5.87 8.47 -30.10
C ASN A 63 5.96 8.17 -31.60
N PHE A 64 7.17 7.85 -32.04
CA PHE A 64 7.47 7.51 -33.44
C PHE A 64 8.00 6.10 -33.51
N SER A 65 7.64 5.38 -34.57
CA SER A 65 8.13 4.02 -34.79
C SER A 65 8.52 3.80 -36.25
N GLY A 66 9.27 2.73 -36.51
CA GLY A 66 9.60 2.31 -37.86
C GLY A 66 8.40 1.79 -38.66
N GLN A 67 7.24 1.54 -38.03
CA GLN A 67 6.09 0.98 -38.76
C GLN A 67 5.51 1.95 -39.79
N GLN A 68 5.48 3.25 -39.49
CA GLN A 68 4.91 4.28 -40.37
C GLN A 68 5.71 4.52 -41.65
N THR A 69 6.93 3.99 -41.74
CA THR A 69 7.80 4.08 -42.92
C THR A 69 8.22 2.71 -43.43
N ALA A 70 7.64 1.63 -42.91
CA ALA A 70 7.90 0.29 -43.41
C ALA A 70 7.20 0.06 -44.76
N GLY A 71 7.78 -0.79 -45.61
CA GLY A 71 7.22 -1.07 -46.93
C GLY A 71 5.89 -1.84 -46.90
N VAL A 72 5.64 -2.62 -45.84
CA VAL A 72 4.42 -3.42 -45.63
C VAL A 72 4.10 -3.54 -44.14
N SER A 73 2.82 -3.75 -43.81
CA SER A 73 2.33 -3.88 -42.43
C SER A 73 2.54 -5.28 -41.81
N ALA A 74 2.70 -6.32 -42.64
CA ALA A 74 2.95 -7.69 -42.20
C ALA A 74 3.72 -8.48 -43.27
N GLY A 75 4.40 -9.56 -42.86
CA GLY A 75 5.18 -10.44 -43.74
C GLY A 75 6.61 -9.95 -44.04
N PRO A 76 7.29 -10.53 -45.04
CA PRO A 76 8.64 -10.11 -45.43
C PRO A 76 8.65 -8.63 -45.85
N GLY A 77 9.34 -7.79 -45.08
CA GLY A 77 9.33 -6.34 -45.25
C GLY A 77 8.66 -5.59 -44.10
N ALA A 78 7.93 -6.27 -43.22
CA ALA A 78 7.51 -5.71 -41.93
C ALA A 78 8.76 -5.36 -41.10
N GLY A 79 8.79 -4.16 -40.53
CA GLY A 79 9.96 -3.66 -39.77
C GLY A 79 11.11 -3.11 -40.61
N THR A 80 10.93 -2.91 -41.92
CA THR A 80 11.94 -2.26 -42.80
C THR A 80 12.02 -0.74 -42.64
N GLY A 81 11.06 -0.12 -41.96
CA GLY A 81 11.02 1.33 -41.79
C GLY A 81 11.90 1.84 -40.65
N SER A 82 11.95 3.16 -40.51
CA SER A 82 12.84 3.88 -39.60
C SER A 82 12.05 4.87 -38.73
N SER A 83 12.17 4.76 -37.40
CA SER A 83 11.54 5.71 -36.48
C SER A 83 12.05 7.14 -36.68
N THR A 84 13.33 7.31 -37.05
CA THR A 84 13.90 8.60 -37.41
C THR A 84 13.27 9.16 -38.67
N ALA A 85 13.02 8.33 -39.70
CA ALA A 85 12.33 8.77 -40.90
C ALA A 85 10.87 9.16 -40.59
N SER A 86 10.18 8.38 -39.76
CA SER A 86 8.83 8.71 -39.30
C SER A 86 8.80 10.05 -38.55
N LEU A 87 9.79 10.33 -37.69
CA LEU A 87 9.93 11.63 -37.02
C LEU A 87 10.14 12.78 -38.02
N LEU A 88 11.09 12.64 -38.96
CA LEU A 88 11.41 13.68 -39.94
C LEU A 88 10.24 13.99 -40.89
N LEU A 89 9.43 12.98 -41.20
CA LEU A 89 8.20 13.12 -42.00
C LEU A 89 6.98 13.55 -41.15
N GLY A 90 7.12 13.61 -39.83
CA GLY A 90 6.05 13.96 -38.91
C GLY A 90 4.99 12.87 -38.71
N LEU A 91 5.28 11.63 -39.06
CA LEU A 91 4.35 10.49 -39.01
C LEU A 91 4.27 9.90 -37.60
N VAL A 92 3.38 10.46 -36.78
CA VAL A 92 3.19 10.06 -35.37
C VAL A 92 2.54 8.68 -35.31
N ARG A 93 3.10 7.73 -34.56
CA ARG A 93 2.46 6.43 -34.30
C ARG A 93 1.31 6.61 -33.31
N ASP A 94 1.61 7.30 -32.23
CA ASP A 94 0.69 7.62 -31.15
C ASP A 94 1.19 8.84 -30.40
N ALA A 95 0.25 9.61 -29.85
CA ALA A 95 0.54 10.73 -28.98
C ALA A 95 -0.55 10.85 -27.93
N ASN A 96 -0.22 11.55 -26.86
CA ASN A 96 -1.20 11.93 -25.83
C ASN A 96 -0.82 13.30 -25.28
N LEU A 97 -1.79 14.01 -24.70
CA LEU A 97 -1.53 15.22 -23.93
C LEU A 97 -2.46 15.27 -22.72
N SER A 98 -2.18 16.20 -21.81
CA SER A 98 -3.08 16.59 -20.73
C SER A 98 -3.55 18.02 -20.94
N ALA A 99 -4.86 18.23 -21.00
CA ALA A 99 -5.49 19.56 -21.03
C ALA A 99 -6.19 19.81 -19.69
N TYR A 100 -5.96 20.98 -19.09
CA TYR A 100 -6.50 21.36 -17.78
C TYR A 100 -7.41 22.58 -17.94
N ALA A 101 -8.64 22.53 -17.41
CA ALA A 101 -9.53 23.69 -17.36
C ALA A 101 -9.21 24.62 -16.18
N SER A 102 -8.70 24.05 -15.09
CA SER A 102 -8.31 24.79 -13.90
C SER A 102 -7.16 24.11 -13.15
N GLN A 103 -6.52 24.88 -12.26
CA GLN A 103 -5.58 24.36 -11.27
C GLN A 103 -6.35 24.11 -9.97
N PRO A 104 -6.24 22.90 -9.39
CA PRO A 104 -7.01 22.53 -8.21
C PRO A 104 -6.41 23.20 -6.99
N LYS A 105 -7.26 23.49 -6.02
CA LYS A 105 -6.84 23.95 -4.71
C LYS A 105 -7.61 23.22 -3.63
N ASP A 106 -6.99 22.21 -3.05
CA ASP A 106 -7.57 21.40 -1.99
C ASP A 106 -7.28 21.98 -0.61
N VAL A 107 -8.29 21.99 0.25
CA VAL A 107 -8.17 22.44 1.64
C VAL A 107 -8.64 21.36 2.60
N SER A 108 -7.84 21.10 3.64
CA SER A 108 -8.12 20.11 4.68
C SER A 108 -7.90 20.70 6.08
N PRO A 109 -8.98 21.02 6.81
CA PRO A 109 -8.90 21.46 8.20
C PRO A 109 -8.85 20.27 9.18
N TYR A 110 -8.07 20.43 10.25
CA TYR A 110 -7.94 19.48 11.34
C TYR A 110 -8.10 20.18 12.68
N TYR A 111 -8.79 19.51 13.61
CA TYR A 111 -9.01 19.98 14.97
C TYR A 111 -8.55 18.93 15.97
N GLY A 112 -7.86 19.36 17.01
CA GLY A 112 -7.42 18.53 18.12
C GLY A 112 -7.62 19.25 19.44
N LEU A 113 -8.24 18.59 20.41
CA LEU A 113 -8.37 19.06 21.79
C LEU A 113 -7.86 17.96 22.73
N PHE A 114 -7.13 18.32 23.77
CA PHE A 114 -6.71 17.33 24.75
C PHE A 114 -6.71 17.87 26.18
N ILE A 115 -6.87 16.94 27.12
CA ILE A 115 -6.62 17.13 28.53
C ILE A 115 -5.99 15.87 29.10
N GLN A 116 -4.98 16.03 29.94
CA GLN A 116 -4.29 14.93 30.60
C GLN A 116 -3.79 15.35 31.98
N ASP A 117 -3.65 14.39 32.87
CA ASP A 117 -3.10 14.57 34.21
C ASP A 117 -2.07 13.50 34.52
N SER A 118 -0.96 13.93 35.12
CA SER A 118 0.01 13.05 35.79
C SER A 118 -0.16 13.19 37.29
N TYR A 119 -0.77 12.18 37.89
CA TYR A 119 -1.09 12.14 39.31
C TYR A 119 -0.08 11.29 40.08
N LYS A 120 0.75 11.95 40.89
CA LYS A 120 1.69 11.31 41.81
C LYS A 120 0.97 10.88 43.10
N VAL A 121 0.33 9.71 43.07
CA VAL A 121 -0.39 9.12 44.22
C VAL A 121 0.53 8.96 45.44
N LYS A 122 1.71 8.38 45.19
CA LYS A 122 2.80 8.14 46.16
C LYS A 122 4.14 8.53 45.50
N PRO A 123 5.23 8.73 46.26
CA PRO A 123 6.55 8.99 45.68
C PRO A 123 7.01 7.94 44.67
N THR A 124 6.50 6.71 44.78
CA THR A 124 6.82 5.58 43.92
C THR A 124 5.68 5.14 42.99
N LEU A 125 4.52 5.81 42.99
CA LEU A 125 3.38 5.46 42.16
C LEU A 125 2.81 6.70 41.48
N VAL A 126 2.87 6.70 40.15
CA VAL A 126 2.32 7.73 39.28
C VAL A 126 1.30 7.10 38.36
N PHE A 127 0.11 7.69 38.26
CA PHE A 127 -0.85 7.40 37.18
C PHE A 127 -0.84 8.55 36.18
N ASN A 128 -0.93 8.20 34.91
CA ASN A 128 -1.13 9.15 33.83
C ASN A 128 -2.45 8.79 33.17
N TYR A 129 -3.34 9.76 33.01
CA TYR A 129 -4.58 9.56 32.27
C TYR A 129 -4.94 10.82 31.50
N GLY A 130 -5.55 10.65 30.35
CA GLY A 130 -5.94 11.76 29.50
C GLY A 130 -6.88 11.33 28.40
N LEU A 131 -7.50 12.32 27.78
CA LEU A 131 -8.37 12.17 26.63
C LEU A 131 -7.94 13.18 25.58
N ARG A 132 -7.84 12.72 24.35
CA ARG A 132 -7.70 13.57 23.17
C ARG A 132 -8.90 13.36 22.25
N TRP A 133 -9.42 14.43 21.68
CA TRP A 133 -10.41 14.40 20.62
C TRP A 133 -9.77 15.00 19.38
N ASP A 134 -9.73 14.23 18.31
CA ASP A 134 -9.20 14.61 17.01
C ASP A 134 -10.34 14.62 15.97
N VAL A 135 -10.25 15.50 14.97
CA VAL A 135 -11.15 15.50 13.81
C VAL A 135 -10.32 15.88 12.60
N ASP A 136 -10.16 14.92 11.69
CA ASP A 136 -9.57 15.12 10.37
C ASP A 136 -10.69 15.24 9.34
N ILE A 137 -10.80 16.39 8.66
CA ILE A 137 -11.88 16.64 7.72
C ILE A 137 -11.40 16.27 6.31
N PRO A 138 -12.12 15.42 5.56
CA PRO A 138 -11.76 15.11 4.18
C PRO A 138 -11.62 16.38 3.35
N ARG A 139 -10.67 16.40 2.39
CA ARG A 139 -10.35 17.60 1.64
C ARG A 139 -11.50 18.01 0.73
N ARG A 140 -11.64 19.31 0.51
CA ARG A 140 -12.49 19.86 -0.56
C ARG A 140 -11.66 20.70 -1.52
N GLU A 141 -12.09 20.74 -2.77
CA GLU A 141 -11.54 21.66 -3.76
C GLU A 141 -12.29 23.00 -3.69
N VAL A 142 -11.55 24.12 -3.64
CA VAL A 142 -12.09 25.47 -3.35
C VAL A 142 -13.01 26.00 -4.44
N HIS A 143 -12.77 25.66 -5.70
CA HIS A 143 -13.55 26.13 -6.85
C HIS A 143 -14.74 25.20 -7.19
N GLY A 144 -14.78 24.00 -6.58
CA GLY A 144 -15.73 22.95 -6.89
C GLY A 144 -15.43 22.24 -8.21
N ASP A 145 -14.19 22.29 -8.69
CA ASP A 145 -13.76 21.69 -9.96
C ASP A 145 -13.30 20.23 -9.77
N VAL A 146 -14.19 19.46 -9.13
CA VAL A 146 -14.02 18.03 -8.87
C VAL A 146 -15.29 17.26 -9.20
N SER A 147 -15.14 15.97 -9.45
CA SER A 147 -16.19 15.05 -9.84
C SER A 147 -16.01 13.69 -9.15
N ASN A 148 -17.10 13.00 -8.88
CA ASN A 148 -17.09 11.63 -8.36
C ASN A 148 -18.21 10.82 -9.02
N ILE A 149 -18.09 9.50 -9.07
CA ILE A 149 -19.21 8.66 -9.49
C ILE A 149 -20.27 8.65 -8.38
N SER A 150 -21.52 8.92 -8.75
CA SER A 150 -22.67 8.60 -7.94
C SER A 150 -23.21 7.23 -8.35
N LEU A 151 -23.17 6.28 -7.41
CA LEU A 151 -23.68 4.92 -7.59
C LEU A 151 -25.22 4.85 -7.72
N THR A 152 -25.93 5.95 -7.47
CA THR A 152 -27.40 6.02 -7.49
C THR A 152 -27.95 6.91 -8.59
N THR A 153 -27.16 7.84 -9.13
CA THR A 153 -27.60 8.76 -10.17
C THR A 153 -27.78 8.02 -11.51
N PRO A 154 -28.95 8.13 -12.18
CA PRO A 154 -29.18 7.54 -13.49
C PRO A 154 -28.19 8.05 -14.55
N ASN A 155 -27.58 7.14 -15.30
CA ASN A 155 -26.66 7.47 -16.37
C ASN A 155 -27.39 7.56 -17.72
N PRO A 156 -27.50 8.75 -18.33
CA PRO A 156 -28.24 8.92 -19.59
C PRO A 156 -27.61 8.19 -20.77
N GLY A 157 -26.29 7.99 -20.76
CA GLY A 157 -25.55 7.25 -21.80
C GLY A 157 -25.58 5.73 -21.63
N ALA A 158 -26.23 5.22 -20.58
CA ALA A 158 -26.35 3.80 -20.28
C ALA A 158 -27.81 3.35 -20.06
N GLY A 159 -28.75 3.98 -20.79
CA GLY A 159 -30.18 3.64 -20.69
C GLY A 159 -30.81 3.96 -19.34
N GLY A 160 -30.21 4.85 -18.54
CA GLY A 160 -30.73 5.29 -17.25
C GLY A 160 -30.40 4.38 -16.06
N ILE A 161 -29.56 3.34 -16.23
CA ILE A 161 -29.10 2.55 -15.08
C ILE A 161 -28.26 3.41 -14.12
N PRO A 162 -28.24 3.12 -12.80
CA PRO A 162 -27.44 3.88 -11.84
C PRO A 162 -25.94 3.84 -12.14
N GLY A 163 -25.21 4.88 -11.73
CA GLY A 163 -23.75 4.99 -11.91
C GLY A 163 -23.39 6.06 -12.93
N ALA A 164 -23.44 7.32 -12.55
CA ALA A 164 -23.13 8.48 -13.40
C ALA A 164 -22.10 9.40 -12.75
N LEU A 165 -21.33 10.10 -13.57
CA LEU A 165 -20.39 11.12 -13.09
C LEU A 165 -21.15 12.36 -12.61
N VAL A 166 -20.84 12.82 -11.40
CA VAL A 166 -21.44 14.00 -10.77
C VAL A 166 -20.34 15.02 -10.47
N PHE A 167 -20.62 16.30 -10.73
CA PHE A 167 -19.67 17.40 -10.60
C PHE A 167 -20.04 18.30 -9.43
N ALA A 168 -19.04 18.72 -8.64
CA ALA A 168 -19.23 19.63 -7.52
C ALA A 168 -19.46 21.08 -7.99
N GLY A 169 -19.89 21.95 -7.07
CA GLY A 169 -20.03 23.39 -7.29
C GLY A 169 -21.40 23.82 -7.82
N LYS A 170 -21.50 25.09 -8.24
CA LYS A 170 -22.76 25.72 -8.71
C LYS A 170 -22.80 25.84 -10.23
N GLY A 171 -24.00 25.76 -10.81
CA GLY A 171 -24.23 25.94 -12.24
C GLY A 171 -24.88 24.72 -12.89
N THR A 172 -25.24 24.86 -14.17
CA THR A 172 -25.84 23.77 -14.94
C THR A 172 -24.87 22.58 -15.03
N GLY A 173 -25.38 21.37 -14.75
CA GLY A 173 -24.57 20.14 -14.77
C GLY A 173 -23.79 19.84 -13.48
N ARG A 174 -23.93 20.65 -12.44
CA ARG A 174 -23.28 20.46 -11.13
C ARG A 174 -24.29 20.16 -10.02
N ASN A 175 -23.82 19.63 -8.90
CA ASN A 175 -24.64 19.18 -7.76
C ASN A 175 -25.07 20.30 -6.80
N GLY A 176 -24.58 21.53 -6.97
CA GLY A 176 -24.88 22.69 -6.13
C GLY A 176 -24.04 22.80 -4.85
N ASN A 177 -23.24 21.79 -4.51
CA ASN A 177 -22.42 21.75 -3.29
C ASN A 177 -21.05 22.40 -3.53
N VAL A 178 -20.81 23.55 -2.89
CA VAL A 178 -19.52 24.28 -2.97
C VAL A 178 -18.50 23.85 -1.90
N ASN A 179 -18.90 22.96 -0.99
CA ASN A 179 -18.03 22.42 0.05
C ASN A 179 -17.94 20.89 -0.06
N GLU A 180 -17.96 20.37 -1.29
CA GLU A 180 -17.97 18.93 -1.54
C GLU A 180 -16.66 18.28 -1.14
N THR A 181 -16.75 17.28 -0.26
CA THR A 181 -15.61 16.51 0.23
C THR A 181 -15.66 15.04 -0.22
N TRP A 182 -16.79 14.61 -0.82
CA TRP A 182 -17.12 13.25 -1.26
C TRP A 182 -17.14 12.16 -0.18
N ALA A 183 -16.38 12.32 0.89
CA ALA A 183 -16.38 11.49 2.09
C ALA A 183 -16.99 12.23 3.28
N ASN A 184 -17.68 11.48 4.15
CA ASN A 184 -18.28 12.00 5.38
C ASN A 184 -17.21 12.23 6.45
N THR A 185 -17.25 13.37 7.12
CA THR A 185 -16.37 13.64 8.27
C THR A 185 -16.72 12.73 9.45
N TRP A 186 -15.71 12.09 10.02
CA TRP A 186 -15.85 11.28 11.22
C TRP A 186 -15.45 12.06 12.48
N PHE A 187 -16.40 12.28 13.39
CA PHE A 187 -16.22 13.12 14.59
C PHE A 187 -15.93 12.34 15.88
N LYS A 188 -15.78 11.01 15.81
CA LYS A 188 -15.74 10.13 16.99
C LYS A 188 -14.33 9.65 17.35
N ASP A 189 -13.31 10.41 16.97
CA ASP A 189 -11.91 10.07 17.26
C ASP A 189 -11.51 10.51 18.67
N PHE A 190 -12.08 9.80 19.65
CA PHE A 190 -11.77 9.95 21.06
C PHE A 190 -10.64 8.99 21.44
N GLY A 191 -9.44 9.54 21.67
CA GLY A 191 -8.24 8.82 22.05
C GLY A 191 -7.96 8.86 23.55
N PRO A 192 -8.60 8.00 24.38
CA PRO A 192 -8.22 7.87 25.78
C PRO A 192 -6.82 7.31 25.89
N ARG A 193 -6.08 7.76 26.91
CA ARG A 193 -4.75 7.27 27.25
C ARG A 193 -4.70 7.09 28.75
N VAL A 194 -4.28 5.91 29.18
CA VAL A 194 -4.10 5.58 30.59
C VAL A 194 -2.78 4.85 30.76
N GLY A 195 -2.09 5.10 31.88
CA GLY A 195 -0.86 4.42 32.18
C GLY A 195 -0.44 4.62 33.62
N PHE A 196 0.53 3.82 34.05
CA PHE A 196 1.06 3.87 35.39
C PHE A 196 2.56 3.57 35.38
N ALA A 197 3.24 4.10 36.41
CA ALA A 197 4.60 3.73 36.76
C ALA A 197 4.66 3.48 38.26
N TRP A 198 5.14 2.31 38.65
CA TRP A 198 5.17 1.87 40.04
C TRP A 198 6.52 1.25 40.40
N ALA A 199 7.17 1.78 41.43
CA ALA A 199 8.38 1.21 42.02
C ALA A 199 8.07 0.67 43.43
N PRO A 200 7.74 -0.62 43.60
CA PRO A 200 7.32 -1.14 44.89
C PRO A 200 8.45 -1.04 45.92
N SER A 201 8.18 -0.37 47.05
CA SER A 201 9.19 -0.17 48.10
C SER A 201 9.71 -1.49 48.69
N ARG A 202 8.93 -2.57 48.62
CA ARG A 202 9.33 -3.92 49.09
C ARG A 202 10.56 -4.50 48.37
N PHE A 203 10.91 -3.93 47.21
CA PHE A 203 12.05 -4.35 46.40
C PHE A 203 13.19 -3.32 46.43
N ASN A 204 13.21 -2.42 47.41
CA ASN A 204 14.25 -1.40 47.61
C ASN A 204 14.55 -0.56 46.36
N GLY A 205 13.54 -0.32 45.52
CA GLY A 205 13.68 0.47 44.29
C GLY A 205 14.36 -0.23 43.12
N LYS A 206 14.63 -1.55 43.23
CA LYS A 206 15.24 -2.35 42.14
C LYS A 206 14.25 -2.71 41.04
N ASP A 207 12.96 -2.70 41.37
CA ASP A 207 11.88 -3.05 40.45
C ASP A 207 11.08 -1.82 40.05
N VAL A 208 10.81 -1.68 38.76
CA VAL A 208 9.86 -0.72 38.24
C VAL A 208 8.91 -1.44 37.28
N LEU A 209 7.61 -1.35 37.58
CA LEU A 209 6.55 -1.74 36.67
C LEU A 209 6.05 -0.51 35.93
N ARG A 210 5.88 -0.64 34.61
CA ARG A 210 5.23 0.36 33.78
C ARG A 210 4.18 -0.32 32.93
N GLY A 211 3.05 0.32 32.75
CA GLY A 211 2.03 -0.18 31.84
C GLY A 211 1.15 0.94 31.34
N GLY A 212 0.53 0.71 30.19
CA GLY A 212 -0.37 1.69 29.62
C GLY A 212 -1.18 1.14 28.46
N PHE A 213 -2.26 1.87 28.16
CA PHE A 213 -3.15 1.67 27.04
C PHE A 213 -3.46 3.03 26.42
N GLY A 214 -3.53 3.10 25.11
CA GLY A 214 -4.01 4.30 24.43
C GLY A 214 -4.58 4.01 23.06
N ILE A 215 -5.57 4.81 22.67
CA ILE A 215 -6.07 4.85 21.30
C ILE A 215 -5.47 6.07 20.60
N PHE A 216 -4.99 5.84 19.38
CA PHE A 216 -4.36 6.83 18.52
C PHE A 216 -5.03 6.77 17.15
N TYR A 217 -5.14 7.92 16.50
CA TYR A 217 -5.70 8.01 15.15
C TYR A 217 -4.62 8.47 14.18
N GLY A 218 -4.54 7.81 13.04
CA GLY A 218 -3.75 8.25 11.89
C GLY A 218 -4.47 9.37 11.13
N PRO A 219 -3.80 10.03 10.18
CA PRO A 219 -4.47 10.95 9.27
C PRO A 219 -5.34 10.20 8.25
N LEU A 220 -6.24 10.91 7.57
CA LEU A 220 -6.83 10.46 6.32
C LEU A 220 -5.74 10.39 5.24
N ILE A 221 -5.64 9.26 4.54
CA ILE A 221 -4.57 8.99 3.57
C ILE A 221 -5.13 8.95 2.15
N TYR A 222 -4.83 10.00 1.37
CA TYR A 222 -5.03 10.03 -0.07
C TYR A 222 -3.78 9.50 -0.78
N ALA A 223 -3.93 8.94 -1.98
CA ALA A 223 -2.78 8.49 -2.78
C ALA A 223 -2.12 9.61 -3.59
N ASP A 224 -2.59 10.85 -3.44
CA ASP A 224 -2.19 12.01 -4.22
C ASP A 224 -2.12 13.29 -3.36
N PHE A 225 -1.59 14.35 -3.96
CA PHE A 225 -1.45 15.68 -3.36
C PHE A 225 -2.40 16.72 -3.98
N GLY A 226 -3.62 16.31 -4.37
CA GLY A 226 -4.66 17.23 -4.83
C GLY A 226 -4.91 17.26 -6.35
N GLY A 227 -4.88 16.11 -7.01
CA GLY A 227 -5.16 15.94 -8.45
C GLY A 227 -6.16 14.82 -8.79
N PHE A 228 -6.60 14.04 -7.80
CA PHE A 228 -7.62 13.01 -7.97
C PHE A 228 -9.02 13.62 -8.18
N ASN A 229 -9.94 12.86 -8.79
CA ASN A 229 -11.34 13.25 -8.97
C ASN A 229 -11.55 14.51 -9.81
N ARG A 230 -10.73 14.73 -10.84
CA ARG A 230 -10.84 15.90 -11.74
C ARG A 230 -11.40 15.61 -13.12
N THR A 231 -12.03 14.45 -13.31
CA THR A 231 -12.69 14.14 -14.58
C THR A 231 -13.68 15.26 -14.94
N GLY A 232 -13.69 15.62 -16.22
CA GLY A 232 -14.45 16.76 -16.72
C GLY A 232 -13.68 18.07 -16.62
N PHE A 233 -12.84 18.29 -15.61
CA PHE A 233 -11.99 19.48 -15.49
C PHE A 233 -10.56 19.27 -16.01
N GLN A 234 -10.23 18.02 -16.31
CA GLN A 234 -9.03 17.61 -17.03
C GLN A 234 -9.43 16.65 -18.15
N ALA A 235 -8.80 16.80 -19.31
CA ALA A 235 -8.88 15.84 -20.40
C ALA A 235 -7.49 15.25 -20.68
N ASN A 236 -7.42 13.95 -20.93
CA ASN A 236 -6.18 13.24 -21.28
C ASN A 236 -6.36 12.52 -22.63
N PRO A 237 -6.52 13.25 -23.75
CA PRO A 237 -6.77 12.62 -25.03
C PRO A 237 -5.56 11.77 -25.46
N GLY A 238 -5.87 10.55 -25.95
CA GLY A 238 -4.91 9.66 -26.58
C GLY A 238 -5.24 9.52 -28.06
N PHE A 239 -4.21 9.59 -28.89
CA PHE A 239 -4.28 9.42 -30.34
C PHE A 239 -3.37 8.27 -30.70
N ALA A 240 -3.89 7.22 -31.31
CA ALA A 240 -3.10 6.06 -31.67
C ALA A 240 -3.44 5.62 -33.09
N SER A 241 -2.43 5.09 -33.78
CA SER A 241 -2.60 4.38 -35.03
C SER A 241 -3.59 3.22 -34.84
N LEU A 242 -4.60 3.15 -35.70
CA LEU A 242 -5.66 2.15 -35.61
C LEU A 242 -5.22 0.77 -36.10
N ASP A 243 -4.24 0.72 -37.00
CA ASP A 243 -3.71 -0.50 -37.63
C ASP A 243 -2.25 -0.78 -37.23
N GLY A 244 -1.64 0.09 -36.42
CA GLY A 244 -0.23 0.04 -36.02
C GLY A 244 0.75 0.43 -37.13
N PHE A 245 0.27 0.69 -38.35
CA PHE A 245 1.06 0.92 -39.55
C PHE A 245 0.88 2.36 -40.06
N SER A 246 -0.35 2.76 -40.36
CA SER A 246 -0.70 4.14 -40.71
C SER A 246 -0.38 5.09 -39.56
N PRO A 247 0.06 6.34 -39.82
CA PRO A 247 0.24 7.31 -38.76
C PRO A 247 -1.11 7.63 -38.10
N ALA A 248 -1.12 7.89 -36.79
CA ALA A 248 -2.29 8.42 -36.09
C ALA A 248 -2.69 9.79 -36.66
N PHE A 249 -1.69 10.64 -36.91
CA PHE A 249 -1.79 11.95 -37.55
C PHE A 249 -0.40 12.44 -37.97
N ASN A 250 -0.34 13.56 -38.70
CA ASN A 250 0.93 14.24 -38.98
C ASN A 250 1.18 15.35 -37.94
N ILE A 251 2.37 15.42 -37.35
CA ILE A 251 2.68 16.45 -36.34
C ILE A 251 2.52 17.89 -36.88
N GLY A 252 2.78 18.10 -38.17
CA GLY A 252 2.64 19.39 -38.84
C GLY A 252 1.20 19.89 -38.94
N THR A 253 0.20 19.00 -38.79
CA THR A 253 -1.22 19.38 -38.74
C THR A 253 -1.70 19.68 -37.31
N GLY A 254 -0.84 19.50 -36.30
CA GLY A 254 -1.22 19.59 -34.89
C GLY A 254 -2.00 18.38 -34.39
N PHE A 255 -2.40 18.41 -33.11
CA PHE A 255 -3.20 17.36 -32.51
C PHE A 255 -4.58 17.26 -33.17
N PRO A 256 -5.12 16.04 -33.37
CA PRO A 256 -6.52 15.86 -33.76
C PRO A 256 -7.47 16.53 -32.74
N SER A 257 -8.65 16.93 -33.20
CA SER A 257 -9.66 17.54 -32.34
C SER A 257 -10.10 16.59 -31.22
N PHE A 258 -10.24 17.11 -30.01
CA PHE A 258 -10.77 16.41 -28.84
C PHE A 258 -11.72 17.34 -28.07
N THR A 259 -12.55 16.79 -27.19
CA THR A 259 -13.43 17.59 -26.33
C THR A 259 -12.61 18.29 -25.25
N PRO A 260 -12.49 19.63 -25.26
CA PRO A 260 -11.73 20.35 -24.23
C PRO A 260 -12.49 20.34 -22.90
N PRO A 261 -11.78 20.40 -21.75
CA PRO A 261 -12.44 20.63 -20.47
C PRO A 261 -12.87 22.11 -20.35
N PRO A 262 -13.94 22.45 -19.60
CA PRO A 262 -14.75 21.52 -18.82
C PRO A 262 -15.74 20.71 -19.68
N ASN A 263 -15.74 19.39 -19.51
CA ASN A 263 -16.76 18.48 -20.03
C ASN A 263 -17.61 17.97 -18.86
N LEU A 264 -18.85 18.44 -18.74
CA LEU A 264 -19.76 18.05 -17.66
C LEU A 264 -20.77 16.96 -18.08
N ASP A 265 -20.43 16.16 -19.10
CA ASP A 265 -21.25 15.02 -19.50
C ASP A 265 -21.17 13.90 -18.43
N PRO A 266 -22.29 13.51 -17.80
CA PRO A 266 -22.33 12.44 -16.80
C PRO A 266 -21.93 11.05 -17.35
N ALA A 267 -21.98 10.87 -18.67
CA ALA A 267 -21.69 9.60 -19.34
C ALA A 267 -20.28 9.49 -19.93
N GLN A 268 -19.43 10.53 -19.78
CA GLN A 268 -18.12 10.60 -20.46
C GLN A 268 -17.13 9.48 -20.09
N LEU A 269 -17.37 8.78 -18.99
CA LEU A 269 -16.55 7.67 -18.51
C LEU A 269 -17.14 6.29 -18.82
N ASN A 270 -18.24 6.20 -19.56
CA ASN A 270 -18.79 4.91 -19.95
C ASN A 270 -17.71 4.10 -20.71
N PHE A 271 -17.56 2.84 -20.32
CA PHE A 271 -16.58 1.87 -20.78
C PHE A 271 -15.12 2.26 -20.46
N THR A 272 -14.94 2.97 -19.35
CA THR A 272 -13.63 3.27 -18.76
C THR A 272 -13.58 2.80 -17.30
N GLY A 273 -12.49 3.11 -16.59
CA GLY A 273 -12.34 2.87 -15.15
C GLY A 273 -12.43 4.17 -14.36
N PRO A 274 -13.62 4.63 -13.93
CA PRO A 274 -13.76 5.86 -13.15
C PRO A 274 -13.11 5.78 -11.76
N GLN A 275 -12.79 6.95 -11.23
CA GLN A 275 -12.41 7.12 -9.82
C GLN A 275 -13.68 7.19 -8.96
N TYR A 276 -13.61 6.64 -7.74
CA TYR A 276 -14.71 6.70 -6.78
C TYR A 276 -14.21 6.83 -5.34
N ILE A 277 -14.69 7.86 -4.65
CA ILE A 277 -14.61 7.96 -3.19
C ILE A 277 -15.93 7.50 -2.60
N ASP A 278 -15.89 6.46 -1.76
CA ASP A 278 -17.04 6.06 -0.97
C ASP A 278 -17.29 7.05 0.18
N PRO A 279 -18.53 7.52 0.37
CA PRO A 279 -18.85 8.44 1.46
C PRO A 279 -18.48 7.93 2.86
N THR A 280 -18.35 6.62 3.07
CA THR A 280 -18.02 6.01 4.36
C THR A 280 -16.52 5.97 4.67
N TYR A 281 -15.65 6.26 3.69
CA TYR A 281 -14.19 6.18 3.84
C TYR A 281 -13.55 7.39 4.54
N GLY A 282 -14.32 8.39 4.97
CA GLY A 282 -13.82 9.52 5.76
C GLY A 282 -13.50 9.23 7.23
N ARG A 283 -13.34 7.95 7.60
CA ARG A 283 -12.95 7.52 8.95
C ARG A 283 -11.44 7.24 9.01
N PRO A 284 -10.67 7.93 9.86
CA PRO A 284 -9.23 7.69 9.95
C PRO A 284 -8.88 6.33 10.57
N GLY A 285 -7.65 5.88 10.29
CA GLY A 285 -7.11 4.65 10.87
C GLY A 285 -7.00 4.75 12.40
N MET A 286 -7.52 3.76 13.11
CA MET A 286 -7.52 3.71 14.58
C MET A 286 -6.53 2.66 15.06
N ILE A 287 -5.68 3.03 16.02
CA ILE A 287 -4.59 2.21 16.57
C ILE A 287 -4.76 2.14 18.09
N GLU A 288 -5.07 0.95 18.59
CA GLU A 288 -5.11 0.62 20.01
C GLU A 288 -3.75 0.03 20.40
N ASN A 289 -3.01 0.70 21.28
CA ASN A 289 -1.70 0.26 21.76
C ASN A 289 -1.75 -0.03 23.25
N TRP A 290 -1.19 -1.16 23.67
CA TRP A 290 -0.97 -1.48 25.07
C TRP A 290 0.40 -2.06 25.32
N SER A 291 0.94 -1.78 26.50
CA SER A 291 2.18 -2.40 26.96
C SER A 291 2.17 -2.64 28.46
N LEU A 292 2.94 -3.65 28.86
CA LEU A 292 3.29 -3.94 30.24
C LEU A 292 4.76 -4.30 30.30
N GLU A 293 5.51 -3.60 31.14
CA GLU A 293 6.95 -3.69 31.28
C GLU A 293 7.34 -3.88 32.74
N VAL A 294 8.30 -4.78 32.96
CA VAL A 294 8.99 -4.98 34.23
C VAL A 294 10.47 -4.72 34.01
N GLN A 295 11.00 -3.73 34.73
CA GLN A 295 12.43 -3.46 34.82
C GLN A 295 12.95 -3.93 36.17
N HIS A 296 14.04 -4.69 36.16
CA HIS A 296 14.71 -5.20 37.36
C HIS A 296 16.22 -4.95 37.32
N GLU A 297 16.75 -4.37 38.39
CA GLU A 297 18.19 -4.28 38.64
C GLU A 297 18.72 -5.63 39.18
N LEU A 298 19.26 -6.47 38.28
CA LEU A 298 19.86 -7.77 38.61
C LEU A 298 21.13 -7.63 39.46
N LEU A 299 22.00 -6.69 39.07
CA LEU A 299 23.25 -6.32 39.74
C LEU A 299 23.44 -4.80 39.62
N THR A 300 24.34 -4.21 40.40
CA THR A 300 24.61 -2.75 40.42
C THR A 300 24.83 -2.13 39.03
N ASP A 301 25.35 -2.90 38.08
CA ASP A 301 25.63 -2.48 36.71
C ASP A 301 24.81 -3.24 35.65
N LEU A 302 23.86 -4.10 36.04
CA LEU A 302 23.12 -5.00 35.15
C LEU A 302 21.61 -4.84 35.34
N ILE A 303 20.92 -4.39 34.29
CA ILE A 303 19.47 -4.16 34.27
C ILE A 303 18.85 -5.09 33.23
N LEU A 304 17.77 -5.76 33.63
CA LEU A 304 16.91 -6.53 32.75
C LEU A 304 15.58 -5.81 32.60
N ASP A 305 15.16 -5.58 31.37
CA ASP A 305 13.84 -5.05 31.02
C ASP A 305 13.09 -6.14 30.23
N VAL A 306 11.87 -6.47 30.64
CA VAL A 306 10.98 -7.39 29.92
C VAL A 306 9.65 -6.70 29.70
N ALA A 307 9.23 -6.57 28.45
CA ALA A 307 8.00 -5.91 28.05
C ALA A 307 7.16 -6.80 27.14
N TYR A 308 5.85 -6.80 27.36
CA TYR A 308 4.88 -7.22 26.36
C TYR A 308 4.28 -5.96 25.72
N VAL A 309 4.24 -5.95 24.39
CA VAL A 309 3.67 -4.87 23.58
C VAL A 309 2.64 -5.47 22.65
N GLY A 310 1.41 -4.95 22.69
CA GLY A 310 0.36 -5.31 21.75
C GLY A 310 -0.17 -4.07 21.04
N GLN A 311 -0.51 -4.25 19.77
CA GLN A 311 -1.18 -3.24 18.96
C GLN A 311 -2.30 -3.89 18.17
N HIS A 312 -3.44 -3.21 18.10
CA HIS A 312 -4.56 -3.57 17.23
C HIS A 312 -4.96 -2.34 16.43
N SER A 313 -4.89 -2.45 15.12
CA SER A 313 -5.18 -1.36 14.21
C SER A 313 -6.36 -1.72 13.32
N THR A 314 -7.23 -0.77 13.06
CA THR A 314 -8.41 -0.91 12.19
C THR A 314 -8.55 0.31 11.30
N HIS A 315 -9.38 0.22 10.27
CA HIS A 315 -9.58 1.28 9.29
C HIS A 315 -8.27 1.69 8.60
N LEU A 316 -7.42 0.69 8.37
CA LEU A 316 -6.18 0.87 7.64
C LEU A 316 -6.46 0.89 6.14
N ARG A 317 -5.60 1.57 5.40
CA ARG A 317 -5.66 1.59 3.94
C ARG A 317 -5.53 0.19 3.35
N THR A 318 -6.31 -0.09 2.31
CA THR A 318 -6.31 -1.35 1.56
C THR A 318 -6.54 -1.06 0.06
N ASN A 319 -6.64 -2.12 -0.75
CA ASN A 319 -7.11 -2.05 -2.14
C ASN A 319 -8.08 -3.23 -2.38
N TYR A 320 -9.12 -3.27 -1.55
CA TYR A 320 -10.10 -4.35 -1.45
C TYR A 320 -11.48 -3.95 -1.95
N ASP A 321 -11.73 -2.65 -2.15
CA ASP A 321 -13.03 -2.21 -2.63
C ASP A 321 -13.30 -2.80 -4.03
N ALA A 322 -14.50 -3.31 -4.18
CA ALA A 322 -14.96 -4.05 -5.34
C ALA A 322 -16.33 -3.53 -5.79
N VAL A 323 -16.46 -2.20 -5.82
CA VAL A 323 -17.65 -1.45 -6.27
C VAL A 323 -18.30 -2.07 -7.50
N ASN A 324 -17.47 -2.48 -8.47
CA ASN A 324 -17.91 -3.04 -9.73
C ASN A 324 -17.23 -4.35 -10.06
N SER A 325 -17.48 -5.36 -9.22
CA SER A 325 -16.96 -6.70 -9.42
C SER A 325 -18.07 -7.73 -9.62
N LEU A 326 -17.77 -8.76 -10.42
CA LEU A 326 -18.62 -9.92 -10.58
C LEU A 326 -18.90 -10.58 -9.22
N HIS A 327 -20.18 -10.72 -8.88
CA HIS A 327 -20.55 -11.34 -7.62
C HIS A 327 -20.22 -12.85 -7.61
N PRO A 328 -19.72 -13.45 -6.50
CA PRO A 328 -19.30 -14.85 -6.43
C PRO A 328 -20.37 -15.87 -6.87
N ASN A 329 -21.66 -15.52 -6.77
CA ASN A 329 -22.76 -16.38 -7.21
C ASN A 329 -22.73 -16.69 -8.72
N PHE A 330 -22.07 -15.86 -9.53
CA PHE A 330 -21.94 -16.07 -10.97
C PHE A 330 -20.71 -16.91 -11.37
N LEU A 331 -19.82 -17.23 -10.43
CA LEU A 331 -18.61 -18.02 -10.72
C LEU A 331 -18.92 -19.43 -11.24
N SER A 332 -20.10 -19.97 -10.89
CA SER A 332 -20.61 -21.25 -11.38
C SER A 332 -20.90 -21.27 -12.89
N LEU A 333 -21.03 -20.09 -13.53
CA LEU A 333 -21.20 -20.00 -14.98
C LEU A 333 -19.94 -20.41 -15.77
N GLY A 334 -18.79 -20.54 -15.09
CA GLY A 334 -17.56 -21.09 -15.68
C GLY A 334 -17.17 -20.41 -16.99
N SER A 335 -16.94 -21.20 -18.04
CA SER A 335 -16.54 -20.69 -19.35
C SER A 335 -17.57 -19.76 -20.02
N LEU A 336 -18.84 -19.79 -19.62
CA LEU A 336 -19.86 -18.87 -20.14
C LEU A 336 -19.52 -17.41 -19.81
N LEU A 337 -18.79 -17.15 -18.72
CA LEU A 337 -18.31 -15.81 -18.37
C LEU A 337 -17.34 -15.22 -19.41
N LEU A 338 -16.69 -16.07 -20.20
CA LEU A 338 -15.79 -15.70 -21.31
C LEU A 338 -16.52 -15.60 -22.66
N ALA A 339 -17.80 -15.98 -22.73
CA ALA A 339 -18.62 -15.77 -23.91
C ALA A 339 -19.05 -14.30 -24.00
N HIS A 340 -19.48 -13.86 -25.18
CA HIS A 340 -20.03 -12.54 -25.38
C HIS A 340 -21.54 -12.52 -25.08
N VAL A 341 -22.05 -11.38 -24.62
CA VAL A 341 -23.43 -11.24 -24.10
C VAL A 341 -24.52 -11.55 -25.15
N TYR A 342 -24.22 -11.39 -26.44
CA TYR A 342 -25.14 -11.73 -27.53
C TYR A 342 -24.94 -13.15 -28.11
N ASP A 343 -24.00 -13.93 -27.59
CA ASP A 343 -23.75 -15.29 -28.10
C ASP A 343 -24.95 -16.22 -27.82
N PRO A 344 -25.25 -17.19 -28.70
CA PRO A 344 -26.37 -18.12 -28.51
C PRO A 344 -26.34 -18.86 -27.17
N ALA A 345 -25.14 -19.18 -26.66
CA ALA A 345 -24.98 -19.83 -25.36
C ALA A 345 -25.38 -18.92 -24.19
N ALA A 346 -25.07 -17.62 -24.26
CA ALA A 346 -25.48 -16.63 -23.26
C ALA A 346 -26.99 -16.42 -23.27
N VAL A 347 -27.58 -16.31 -24.47
CA VAL A 347 -29.03 -16.18 -24.65
C VAL A 347 -29.77 -17.43 -24.15
N ALA A 348 -29.26 -18.64 -24.44
CA ALA A 348 -29.83 -19.89 -23.96
C ALA A 348 -29.77 -20.02 -22.43
N ALA A 349 -28.75 -19.42 -21.80
CA ALA A 349 -28.63 -19.32 -20.34
C ALA A 349 -29.51 -18.22 -19.72
N GLY A 350 -30.31 -17.50 -20.52
CA GLY A 350 -31.22 -16.47 -20.06
C GLY A 350 -30.56 -15.12 -19.78
N ILE A 351 -29.30 -14.93 -20.20
CA ILE A 351 -28.55 -13.69 -20.00
C ILE A 351 -28.99 -12.66 -21.03
N LYS A 352 -29.20 -11.42 -20.60
CA LYS A 352 -29.68 -10.31 -21.43
C LYS A 352 -28.71 -9.13 -21.33
N PRO A 353 -28.59 -8.30 -22.38
CA PRO A 353 -27.85 -7.05 -22.30
C PRO A 353 -28.44 -6.14 -21.20
N PRO A 354 -27.60 -5.43 -20.41
CA PRO A 354 -28.06 -4.56 -19.32
C PRO A 354 -29.02 -3.43 -19.74
N TYR A 355 -28.83 -2.89 -20.96
CA TYR A 355 -29.69 -1.85 -21.52
C TYR A 355 -29.71 -1.92 -23.06
N ALA A 356 -30.65 -1.21 -23.68
CA ALA A 356 -30.77 -1.15 -25.14
C ALA A 356 -29.56 -0.45 -25.77
N GLY A 357 -28.89 -1.10 -26.73
CA GLY A 357 -27.67 -0.58 -27.36
C GLY A 357 -26.38 -0.88 -26.57
N TYR A 358 -26.45 -1.72 -25.54
CA TYR A 358 -25.25 -2.18 -24.83
C TYR A 358 -24.27 -2.88 -25.80
N PRO A 359 -22.95 -2.58 -25.74
CA PRO A 359 -21.97 -3.18 -26.63
C PRO A 359 -21.84 -4.68 -26.41
N ASN A 360 -21.36 -5.39 -27.42
CA ASN A 360 -21.11 -6.83 -27.31
C ASN A 360 -19.85 -7.08 -26.46
N THR A 361 -19.98 -7.05 -25.13
CA THR A 361 -18.90 -7.37 -24.19
C THR A 361 -19.01 -8.81 -23.70
N LEU A 362 -18.03 -9.24 -22.90
CA LEU A 362 -18.12 -10.49 -22.15
C LEU A 362 -19.37 -10.52 -21.25
N VAL A 363 -19.93 -11.72 -21.07
CA VAL A 363 -21.00 -12.00 -20.12
C VAL A 363 -20.64 -11.54 -18.71
N ALA A 364 -19.39 -11.78 -18.28
CA ALA A 364 -18.93 -11.35 -16.96
C ALA A 364 -19.10 -9.83 -16.74
N GLN A 365 -18.78 -9.02 -17.76
CA GLN A 365 -18.92 -7.57 -17.71
C GLN A 365 -20.40 -7.14 -17.73
N ALA A 366 -21.30 -7.90 -18.35
CA ALA A 366 -22.74 -7.59 -18.33
C ALA A 366 -23.39 -7.89 -16.96
N LEU A 367 -22.75 -8.72 -16.12
CA LEU A 367 -23.28 -9.18 -14.84
C LEU A 367 -22.74 -8.41 -13.62
N VAL A 368 -21.81 -7.47 -13.79
CA VAL A 368 -21.36 -6.60 -12.70
C VAL A 368 -22.42 -5.52 -12.38
N PRO A 369 -22.41 -4.91 -11.18
CA PRO A 369 -23.42 -3.92 -10.78
C PRO A 369 -23.49 -2.68 -11.68
N PHE A 370 -22.35 -2.22 -12.20
CA PHE A 370 -22.21 -1.06 -13.08
C PHE A 370 -21.58 -1.49 -14.42
N PRO A 371 -22.33 -2.20 -15.28
CA PRO A 371 -21.79 -2.81 -16.49
C PRO A 371 -21.30 -1.80 -17.52
N GLN A 372 -21.68 -0.52 -17.37
CA GLN A 372 -21.16 0.60 -18.14
C GLN A 372 -19.74 1.02 -17.76
N TYR A 373 -19.08 0.41 -16.77
CA TYR A 373 -17.69 0.70 -16.40
C TYR A 373 -16.85 -0.57 -16.38
N PHE A 374 -15.60 -0.54 -16.87
CA PHE A 374 -14.71 -1.72 -16.89
C PHE A 374 -13.96 -1.97 -15.58
N GLY A 375 -14.19 -1.13 -14.58
CA GLY A 375 -13.60 -1.22 -13.25
C GLY A 375 -13.76 0.11 -12.52
N PHE A 376 -13.31 0.17 -11.28
CA PHE A 376 -13.25 1.41 -10.51
C PHE A 376 -11.84 1.56 -9.94
N ASN A 377 -11.36 2.79 -9.85
CA ASN A 377 -10.13 3.11 -9.14
C ASN A 377 -10.48 3.73 -7.78
N THR A 378 -10.30 2.93 -6.73
CA THR A 378 -10.60 3.27 -5.33
C THR A 378 -9.34 3.38 -4.48
N ASP A 379 -8.19 2.90 -4.98
CA ASP A 379 -6.89 2.97 -4.29
C ASP A 379 -6.54 4.44 -3.96
N GLY A 380 -6.91 5.40 -4.81
CA GLY A 380 -6.70 6.83 -4.51
C GLY A 380 -7.61 7.45 -3.45
N ALA A 381 -8.62 6.74 -2.96
CA ALA A 381 -9.90 7.33 -2.57
C ALA A 381 -10.28 7.10 -1.10
N LEU A 382 -9.31 7.21 -0.19
CA LEU A 382 -9.48 7.04 1.27
C LEU A 382 -9.86 5.64 1.76
N GLU A 383 -9.86 4.63 0.89
CA GLU A 383 -10.27 3.26 1.25
C GLU A 383 -9.62 2.82 2.57
N ASN A 384 -10.43 2.37 3.53
CA ASN A 384 -10.04 2.12 4.91
C ASN A 384 -10.61 0.80 5.46
N LEU A 385 -10.52 -0.31 4.70
CA LEU A 385 -11.12 -1.60 5.09
C LEU A 385 -10.20 -2.50 5.92
N GLY A 386 -8.91 -2.15 6.02
CA GLY A 386 -7.88 -3.01 6.60
C GLY A 386 -7.79 -2.99 8.12
N GLN A 387 -7.13 -4.03 8.64
CA GLN A 387 -6.81 -4.24 10.04
C GLN A 387 -5.43 -4.89 10.21
N SER A 388 -4.84 -4.67 11.38
CA SER A 388 -3.57 -5.27 11.78
C SER A 388 -3.58 -5.61 13.26
N THR A 389 -2.81 -6.62 13.64
CA THR A 389 -2.62 -7.03 15.02
C THR A 389 -1.17 -7.43 15.21
N TYR A 390 -0.47 -6.71 16.09
CA TYR A 390 0.91 -6.94 16.45
C TYR A 390 1.00 -7.36 17.91
N ASN A 391 1.78 -8.41 18.19
CA ASN A 391 2.10 -8.82 19.54
C ASN A 391 3.59 -9.08 19.63
N ALA A 392 4.24 -8.57 20.67
CA ALA A 392 5.66 -8.81 20.91
C ALA A 392 6.01 -8.96 22.38
N LEU A 393 6.91 -9.90 22.65
CA LEU A 393 7.75 -9.92 23.83
C LEU A 393 9.08 -9.26 23.48
N GLN A 394 9.41 -8.18 24.18
CA GLN A 394 10.66 -7.45 24.04
C GLN A 394 11.46 -7.58 25.33
N THR A 395 12.69 -8.08 25.22
CA THR A 395 13.61 -8.25 26.34
C THR A 395 14.89 -7.49 26.06
N SER A 396 15.34 -6.68 27.02
CA SER A 396 16.63 -6.02 26.94
C SER A 396 17.46 -6.28 28.17
N LEU A 397 18.75 -6.57 27.98
CA LEU A 397 19.73 -6.73 29.04
C LEU A 397 20.81 -5.67 28.83
N ARG A 398 20.96 -4.78 29.80
CA ARG A 398 21.90 -3.66 29.73
C ARG A 398 22.90 -3.76 30.86
N ARG A 399 24.17 -3.84 30.49
CA ARG A 399 25.31 -3.76 31.40
C ARG A 399 26.11 -2.49 31.17
N ARG A 400 26.15 -1.63 32.19
CA ARG A 400 27.04 -0.46 32.19
C ARG A 400 28.49 -0.93 32.25
N PHE A 401 29.40 -0.14 31.67
CA PHE A 401 30.82 -0.52 31.64
C PHE A 401 31.37 -0.72 33.05
N ARG A 402 31.73 -1.96 33.38
CA ARG A 402 32.33 -2.33 34.67
C ARG A 402 33.21 -3.54 34.49
N ASN A 403 34.38 -3.53 35.12
CA ASN A 403 35.37 -4.61 35.04
C ASN A 403 35.70 -5.01 33.59
N GLY A 404 35.72 -4.03 32.70
CA GLY A 404 36.10 -4.21 31.30
C GLY A 404 34.98 -4.61 30.33
N LEU A 405 33.72 -4.75 30.75
CA LEU A 405 32.63 -5.11 29.84
C LEU A 405 31.50 -4.09 29.87
N SER A 406 31.09 -3.61 28.70
CA SER A 406 29.77 -3.03 28.45
C SER A 406 29.01 -3.92 27.46
N LEU A 407 27.73 -4.16 27.74
CA LEU A 407 26.87 -5.03 26.95
C LEU A 407 25.47 -4.44 26.84
N MET A 408 24.89 -4.50 25.65
CA MET A 408 23.48 -4.30 25.40
C MET A 408 23.00 -5.45 24.52
N ALA A 409 22.13 -6.29 25.08
CA ALA A 409 21.40 -7.30 24.33
C ALA A 409 19.94 -6.88 24.22
N SER A 410 19.35 -7.02 23.04
CA SER A 410 17.94 -6.74 22.81
C SER A 410 17.36 -7.86 21.96
N TYR A 411 16.28 -8.46 22.44
CA TYR A 411 15.61 -9.58 21.82
C TYR A 411 14.14 -9.26 21.68
N THR A 412 13.60 -9.44 20.47
CA THR A 412 12.18 -9.29 20.16
C THR A 412 11.66 -10.59 19.60
N TRP A 413 10.67 -11.16 20.28
CA TRP A 413 9.83 -12.22 19.75
C TRP A 413 8.47 -11.62 19.40
N SER A 414 8.11 -11.58 18.12
CA SER A 414 6.89 -10.92 17.67
C SER A 414 6.06 -11.73 16.69
N LYS A 415 4.82 -11.30 16.49
CA LYS A 415 3.94 -11.80 15.43
C LYS A 415 3.01 -10.69 14.98
N THR A 416 2.93 -10.52 13.67
CA THR A 416 2.09 -9.54 13.00
C THR A 416 1.08 -10.25 12.10
N LEU A 417 -0.20 -10.02 12.33
CA LEU A 417 -1.30 -10.50 11.48
C LEU A 417 -2.03 -9.31 10.87
N THR A 418 -2.20 -9.27 9.57
CA THR A 418 -2.83 -8.15 8.87
C THR A 418 -3.49 -8.58 7.57
N ASP A 419 -4.40 -7.76 7.08
CA ASP A 419 -4.93 -7.74 5.71
C ASP A 419 -4.66 -6.38 5.04
N ALA A 420 -3.85 -5.51 5.65
CA ALA A 420 -3.56 -4.15 5.19
C ALA A 420 -2.16 -3.99 4.58
N ASP A 421 -1.44 -5.08 4.27
CA ASP A 421 -0.10 -5.00 3.66
C ASP A 421 -0.12 -4.30 2.28
N ALA A 422 -1.27 -4.29 1.61
CA ALA A 422 -1.49 -3.58 0.34
C ALA A 422 -1.29 -2.06 0.46
N ALA A 423 -1.41 -1.49 1.67
CA ALA A 423 -1.12 -0.07 1.92
C ALA A 423 0.34 0.32 1.61
N LEU A 424 1.23 -0.67 1.49
CA LEU A 424 2.65 -0.45 1.25
C LEU A 424 2.96 -0.65 -0.24
N PRO A 425 3.38 0.39 -0.98
CA PRO A 425 3.52 0.34 -2.44
C PRO A 425 4.39 -0.81 -2.96
N PHE A 426 5.47 -1.14 -2.24
CA PHE A 426 6.34 -2.28 -2.61
C PHE A 426 5.60 -3.62 -2.51
N PHE A 427 4.86 -3.85 -1.42
CA PHE A 427 4.15 -5.11 -1.20
C PHE A 427 2.88 -5.20 -2.04
N ALA A 428 2.31 -4.07 -2.46
CA ALA A 428 1.30 -4.05 -3.51
C ALA A 428 1.85 -4.70 -4.79
N THR A 429 3.07 -4.40 -5.23
CA THR A 429 3.60 -4.99 -6.47
C THR A 429 3.95 -6.50 -6.40
N LEU A 430 4.15 -7.07 -5.20
CA LEU A 430 4.55 -8.48 -5.01
C LEU A 430 3.37 -9.48 -5.02
N HIS A 431 2.11 -9.05 -5.18
CA HIS A 431 0.93 -9.93 -5.10
C HIS A 431 0.02 -9.87 -6.34
N GLY A 432 0.38 -9.09 -7.35
CA GLY A 432 -0.56 -8.68 -8.40
C GLY A 432 -1.90 -8.10 -7.90
N GLY A 433 -2.07 -7.44 -6.74
CA GLY A 433 -1.09 -6.67 -6.00
C GLY A 433 -1.65 -5.99 -4.74
N GLY A 434 -2.34 -6.75 -3.89
CA GLY A 434 -3.01 -6.21 -2.70
C GLY A 434 -4.53 -6.43 -2.69
N SER A 435 -5.07 -7.08 -3.72
CA SER A 435 -6.48 -7.45 -3.80
C SER A 435 -6.80 -8.62 -2.87
N ALA A 436 -7.99 -8.61 -2.29
CA ALA A 436 -8.51 -9.74 -1.52
C ALA A 436 -8.77 -10.93 -2.46
N GLN A 437 -8.70 -12.17 -1.97
CA GLN A 437 -9.18 -13.30 -2.79
C GLN A 437 -10.67 -13.21 -3.04
N ASN A 438 -11.43 -12.82 -2.02
CA ASN A 438 -12.86 -12.55 -2.14
C ASN A 438 -13.16 -11.19 -1.50
N PRO A 439 -13.29 -10.12 -2.29
CA PRO A 439 -13.59 -8.79 -1.74
C PRO A 439 -14.97 -8.72 -1.08
N PHE A 440 -15.89 -9.65 -1.40
CA PHE A 440 -17.19 -9.78 -0.74
C PHE A 440 -17.12 -10.50 0.61
N ASN A 441 -15.97 -11.09 0.97
CA ASN A 441 -15.74 -11.73 2.25
C ASN A 441 -14.28 -11.64 2.70
N LEU A 442 -13.95 -10.56 3.39
CA LEU A 442 -12.59 -10.26 3.87
C LEU A 442 -12.13 -11.11 5.07
N LYS A 443 -13.01 -11.95 5.66
CA LYS A 443 -12.65 -12.72 6.87
C LYS A 443 -11.44 -13.64 6.67
N GLY A 444 -11.19 -14.09 5.44
CA GLY A 444 -10.07 -14.95 5.08
C GLY A 444 -8.76 -14.22 4.74
N GLU A 445 -8.76 -12.89 4.76
CA GLU A 445 -7.63 -12.07 4.28
C GLU A 445 -6.57 -11.79 5.35
N LYS A 446 -6.96 -11.86 6.63
CA LYS A 446 -6.06 -11.66 7.76
C LYS A 446 -5.08 -12.83 7.87
N ALA A 447 -3.84 -12.56 7.47
CA ALA A 447 -2.74 -13.52 7.45
C ALA A 447 -1.48 -12.91 8.07
N ILE A 448 -0.38 -13.65 8.09
CA ILE A 448 0.90 -13.13 8.56
C ILE A 448 1.31 -11.95 7.66
N SER A 449 1.79 -10.86 8.25
CA SER A 449 2.24 -9.71 7.46
C SER A 449 3.46 -10.07 6.62
N ASN A 450 3.55 -9.55 5.41
CA ASN A 450 4.78 -9.63 4.61
C ASN A 450 6.00 -8.95 5.28
N GLN A 451 5.76 -8.12 6.30
CA GLN A 451 6.80 -7.48 7.10
C GLN A 451 7.15 -8.23 8.39
N ASP A 452 6.46 -9.34 8.68
CA ASP A 452 6.58 -10.06 9.94
C ASP A 452 7.99 -10.64 10.12
N VAL A 453 8.69 -10.19 11.17
CA VAL A 453 9.99 -10.74 11.60
C VAL A 453 9.82 -11.33 13.00
N PRO A 454 9.57 -12.65 13.12
CA PRO A 454 9.20 -13.26 14.38
C PRO A 454 10.27 -13.16 15.45
N GLN A 455 11.55 -13.24 15.07
CA GLN A 455 12.66 -13.24 15.99
C GLN A 455 13.71 -12.24 15.53
N ALA A 456 14.12 -11.34 16.42
CA ALA A 456 15.23 -10.43 16.18
C ALA A 456 16.07 -10.29 17.47
N LEU A 457 17.36 -10.61 17.37
CA LEU A 457 18.36 -10.45 18.42
C LEU A 457 19.43 -9.48 17.94
N VAL A 458 19.68 -8.44 18.73
CA VAL A 458 20.79 -7.51 18.55
C VAL A 458 21.68 -7.57 19.78
N LEU A 459 22.96 -7.83 19.58
CA LEU A 459 23.98 -7.84 20.62
C LEU A 459 25.00 -6.76 20.30
N SER A 460 25.17 -5.80 21.20
CA SER A 460 26.23 -4.78 21.14
C SER A 460 27.10 -4.90 22.38
N TYR A 461 28.40 -5.03 22.20
CA TYR A 461 29.33 -5.15 23.32
C TYR A 461 30.65 -4.46 23.03
N VAL A 462 31.29 -4.00 24.11
CA VAL A 462 32.69 -3.58 24.13
C VAL A 462 33.34 -4.27 25.32
N TYR A 463 34.41 -5.03 25.05
CA TYR A 463 35.17 -5.76 26.04
C TYR A 463 36.64 -5.33 26.02
N ASP A 464 37.10 -4.70 27.10
CA ASP A 464 38.51 -4.53 27.42
C ASP A 464 39.10 -5.91 27.69
N LEU A 465 40.08 -6.30 26.89
CA LEU A 465 40.80 -7.53 27.19
C LEU A 465 41.51 -7.37 28.55
N PRO A 466 41.45 -8.38 29.44
CA PRO A 466 42.01 -8.32 30.78
C PRO A 466 43.54 -8.45 30.80
N VAL A 467 44.24 -7.89 29.80
CA VAL A 467 45.69 -7.94 29.62
C VAL A 467 46.31 -6.54 29.74
N GLY A 468 47.45 -6.46 30.43
CA GLY A 468 48.22 -5.21 30.61
C GLY A 468 48.28 -4.72 32.07
N LYS A 469 49.01 -3.62 32.28
CA LYS A 469 49.36 -3.08 33.60
C LYS A 469 48.11 -2.80 34.43
N GLY A 470 48.03 -3.43 35.60
CA GLY A 470 46.88 -3.31 36.52
C GLY A 470 45.65 -4.13 36.13
N LYS A 471 45.72 -4.98 35.09
CA LYS A 471 44.65 -5.93 34.72
C LYS A 471 44.99 -7.36 35.19
N ARG A 472 44.01 -8.28 35.08
CA ARG A 472 44.08 -9.64 35.66
C ARG A 472 45.19 -10.50 35.07
N PHE A 473 45.52 -10.34 33.79
CA PHE A 473 46.57 -11.08 33.09
C PHE A 473 47.69 -10.10 32.68
N VAL A 474 48.96 -10.50 32.85
CA VAL A 474 50.15 -9.66 32.61
C VAL A 474 50.12 -8.33 33.39
N SER A 475 50.16 -8.43 34.73
CA SER A 475 49.99 -7.28 35.63
C SER A 475 51.28 -6.47 35.89
N LYS A 476 52.46 -7.02 35.54
CA LYS A 476 53.75 -6.35 35.67
C LYS A 476 54.05 -5.56 34.37
N GLY A 477 54.26 -4.26 34.50
CA GLY A 477 54.62 -3.40 33.36
C GLY A 477 55.95 -3.80 32.70
N GLY A 478 56.11 -3.48 31.41
CA GLY A 478 57.29 -3.81 30.61
C GLY A 478 57.03 -3.69 29.09
N ALA A 479 57.95 -4.21 28.26
CA ALA A 479 57.79 -4.19 26.80
C ALA A 479 56.58 -5.01 26.31
N VAL A 480 56.25 -6.11 27.00
CA VAL A 480 55.07 -6.94 26.71
C VAL A 480 53.77 -6.16 26.94
N ASP A 481 53.66 -5.40 28.02
CA ASP A 481 52.51 -4.55 28.33
C ASP A 481 52.24 -3.48 27.24
N ARG A 482 53.29 -2.91 26.65
CA ARG A 482 53.14 -1.97 25.52
C ARG A 482 52.62 -2.61 24.23
N LEU A 483 52.76 -3.94 24.08
CA LEU A 483 52.30 -4.68 22.90
C LEU A 483 50.90 -5.27 23.09
N VAL A 484 50.58 -5.77 24.28
CA VAL A 484 49.32 -6.48 24.55
C VAL A 484 48.35 -5.73 25.46
N GLY A 485 48.72 -4.57 26.01
CA GLY A 485 47.85 -3.75 26.85
C GLY A 485 46.91 -2.84 26.05
N GLY A 486 45.73 -2.55 26.61
CA GLY A 486 44.81 -1.54 26.06
C GLY A 486 43.90 -2.00 24.91
N TRP A 487 43.97 -3.27 24.51
CA TRP A 487 43.11 -3.81 23.47
C TRP A 487 41.65 -3.89 23.90
N GLN A 488 40.77 -3.43 23.02
CA GLN A 488 39.31 -3.53 23.16
C GLN A 488 38.74 -4.29 21.97
N ILE A 489 37.78 -5.17 22.23
CA ILE A 489 37.00 -5.84 21.19
C ILE A 489 35.59 -5.30 21.27
N GLY A 490 35.16 -4.65 20.20
CA GLY A 490 33.80 -4.17 20.01
C GLY A 490 33.09 -4.96 18.92
N GLY A 491 31.78 -5.16 19.07
CA GLY A 491 30.98 -5.83 18.04
C GLY A 491 29.51 -5.46 18.14
N ILE A 492 28.85 -5.44 16.98
CA ILE A 492 27.39 -5.43 16.86
C ILE A 492 27.01 -6.63 16.00
N GLN A 493 26.20 -7.53 16.56
CA GLN A 493 25.69 -8.71 15.88
C GLN A 493 24.18 -8.60 15.80
N ARG A 494 23.62 -8.87 14.61
CA ARG A 494 22.18 -8.89 14.36
C ARG A 494 21.80 -10.25 13.79
N TYR A 495 20.95 -10.97 14.51
CA TYR A 495 20.36 -12.23 14.09
C TYR A 495 18.87 -12.01 13.98
N GLN A 496 18.28 -12.33 12.83
CA GLN A 496 16.84 -12.17 12.66
C GLN A 496 16.28 -13.26 11.75
N SER A 497 15.01 -13.58 11.93
CA SER A 497 14.25 -14.37 10.96
C SER A 497 14.08 -13.62 9.64
N GLY A 498 13.81 -14.34 8.56
CA GLY A 498 13.42 -13.73 7.28
C GLY A 498 11.96 -13.28 7.27
N GLN A 499 11.65 -12.39 6.33
CA GLN A 499 10.27 -12.00 6.02
C GLN A 499 9.54 -13.10 5.25
N PRO A 500 8.21 -13.24 5.39
CA PRO A 500 7.43 -14.19 4.59
C PRO A 500 7.58 -13.95 3.10
N LEU A 501 7.46 -15.04 2.33
CA LEU A 501 7.39 -14.96 0.87
C LEU A 501 5.93 -14.91 0.40
N SER A 502 5.72 -14.18 -0.68
CA SER A 502 4.43 -14.01 -1.35
C SER A 502 4.36 -14.87 -2.60
N PHE A 503 3.18 -15.36 -2.94
CA PHE A 503 2.91 -16.20 -4.13
C PHE A 503 1.98 -15.45 -5.08
N CYS A 504 2.14 -15.69 -6.38
CA CYS A 504 1.28 -15.10 -7.40
C CYS A 504 -0.17 -15.62 -7.30
N CYS A 505 -1.08 -14.87 -7.92
CA CYS A 505 -2.47 -15.31 -8.10
C CYS A 505 -2.53 -16.52 -9.05
N SER A 506 -3.48 -17.42 -8.81
CA SER A 506 -3.86 -18.47 -9.75
C SER A 506 -4.77 -17.92 -10.85
N THR A 507 -5.23 -18.79 -11.75
CA THR A 507 -6.20 -18.40 -12.79
C THR A 507 -7.47 -17.81 -12.15
N GLY A 508 -7.80 -16.58 -12.52
CA GLY A 508 -8.96 -15.84 -12.01
C GLY A 508 -10.13 -15.77 -13.00
N ALA A 509 -11.27 -15.27 -12.51
CA ALA A 509 -12.47 -15.04 -13.32
C ALA A 509 -12.46 -13.65 -13.99
N PRO A 510 -12.99 -13.50 -15.21
CA PRO A 510 -13.15 -12.19 -15.84
C PRO A 510 -14.07 -11.28 -15.02
N ALA A 511 -13.81 -9.96 -15.03
CA ALA A 511 -14.54 -8.93 -14.28
C ALA A 511 -14.64 -9.17 -12.75
N PHE A 512 -13.80 -10.04 -12.20
CA PHE A 512 -13.66 -10.26 -10.76
C PHE A 512 -12.45 -9.47 -10.23
N ALA A 513 -12.66 -8.61 -9.23
CA ALA A 513 -11.61 -7.73 -8.71
C ALA A 513 -10.61 -8.47 -7.80
N GLY A 514 -11.00 -9.64 -7.29
CA GLY A 514 -10.20 -10.40 -6.36
C GLY A 514 -9.12 -11.29 -6.99
N ALA A 515 -8.11 -11.58 -6.17
CA ALA A 515 -6.96 -12.41 -6.49
C ALA A 515 -7.19 -13.87 -6.10
N PHE A 516 -7.56 -14.73 -7.06
CA PHE A 516 -7.69 -16.16 -6.81
C PHE A 516 -6.36 -16.76 -6.36
N ARG A 517 -6.38 -17.61 -5.31
CA ARG A 517 -5.19 -18.26 -4.77
C ARG A 517 -5.07 -19.69 -5.30
N TYR A 518 -3.86 -20.22 -5.25
CA TYR A 518 -3.63 -21.65 -5.42
C TYR A 518 -4.22 -22.46 -4.26
N ASN A 519 -4.36 -23.77 -4.47
CA ASN A 519 -4.63 -24.73 -3.42
C ASN A 519 -3.33 -25.25 -2.81
N LEU A 520 -3.33 -25.47 -1.49
CA LEU A 520 -2.31 -26.28 -0.83
C LEU A 520 -2.74 -27.75 -0.83
N VAL A 521 -2.00 -28.60 -1.55
CA VAL A 521 -2.32 -30.03 -1.69
C VAL A 521 -1.98 -30.75 -0.38
N LYS A 522 -3.01 -31.30 0.29
CA LYS A 522 -2.86 -31.97 1.58
C LYS A 522 -1.90 -33.18 1.45
N GLY A 523 -0.92 -33.25 2.35
CA GLY A 523 0.05 -34.35 2.42
C GLY A 523 1.30 -34.16 1.56
N GLN A 524 1.36 -33.11 0.73
CA GLN A 524 2.55 -32.78 -0.05
C GLN A 524 3.45 -31.82 0.77
N PRO A 525 4.78 -32.08 0.87
CA PRO A 525 5.69 -31.15 1.52
C PRO A 525 5.80 -29.87 0.66
N ILE A 526 5.77 -28.69 1.30
CA ILE A 526 5.88 -27.38 0.61
C ILE A 526 7.25 -27.21 -0.04
N PHE A 527 8.31 -27.57 0.69
CA PHE A 527 9.69 -27.47 0.22
C PHE A 527 10.07 -28.70 -0.59
N SER A 528 10.95 -28.50 -1.57
CA SER A 528 11.55 -29.61 -2.31
C SER A 528 12.44 -30.46 -1.41
N GLN A 529 12.71 -31.70 -1.83
CA GLN A 529 13.63 -32.59 -1.11
C GLN A 529 15.06 -32.02 -1.10
N GLN A 530 15.46 -31.32 -2.15
CA GLN A 530 16.76 -30.63 -2.26
C GLN A 530 16.91 -29.52 -1.22
N PHE A 531 15.83 -28.75 -0.99
CA PHE A 531 15.82 -27.73 0.06
C PHE A 531 15.91 -28.36 1.46
N LEU A 532 15.17 -29.43 1.70
CA LEU A 532 15.14 -30.13 2.97
C LEU A 532 16.45 -30.89 3.28
N SER A 533 17.20 -31.30 2.26
CA SER A 533 18.46 -32.04 2.44
C SER A 533 19.66 -31.16 2.84
N GLY A 534 19.50 -29.83 2.84
CA GLY A 534 20.58 -28.88 3.13
C GLY A 534 21.60 -28.70 2.01
N HIS A 535 21.41 -29.34 0.84
CA HIS A 535 22.30 -29.25 -0.33
C HIS A 535 21.71 -28.38 -1.46
N PHE A 536 20.84 -27.43 -1.09
CA PHE A 536 20.13 -26.56 -2.02
C PHE A 536 21.08 -25.62 -2.79
N ASN A 537 21.05 -25.71 -4.11
CA ASN A 537 21.67 -24.73 -4.99
C ASN A 537 20.60 -23.79 -5.59
N PRO A 538 20.54 -22.51 -5.16
CA PRO A 538 19.52 -21.58 -5.64
C PRO A 538 19.58 -21.30 -7.16
N ALA A 539 20.69 -21.62 -7.84
CA ALA A 539 20.80 -21.43 -9.28
C ALA A 539 20.09 -22.51 -10.10
N ASN A 540 19.95 -23.74 -9.56
CA ASN A 540 19.53 -24.91 -10.34
C ASN A 540 18.43 -25.73 -9.66
N ASP A 541 18.28 -25.64 -8.35
CA ASP A 541 17.32 -26.46 -7.61
C ASP A 541 16.04 -25.66 -7.33
N PRO A 542 14.85 -26.28 -7.53
CA PRO A 542 13.62 -25.65 -7.12
C PRO A 542 13.54 -25.62 -5.59
N MET A 543 13.29 -24.46 -5.00
CA MET A 543 13.08 -24.35 -3.55
C MET A 543 11.77 -25.03 -3.11
N PHE A 544 10.75 -25.00 -3.98
CA PHE A 544 9.41 -25.51 -3.71
C PHE A 544 9.13 -26.81 -4.43
N ASN A 545 8.31 -27.65 -3.79
CA ASN A 545 7.70 -28.80 -4.43
C ASN A 545 6.50 -28.35 -5.27
N SER A 546 6.58 -28.47 -6.59
CA SER A 546 5.47 -28.09 -7.49
C SER A 546 4.18 -28.87 -7.23
N GLN A 547 4.26 -30.09 -6.68
CA GLN A 547 3.08 -30.88 -6.35
C GLN A 547 2.35 -30.39 -5.09
N ALA A 548 2.94 -29.48 -4.32
CA ALA A 548 2.30 -28.89 -3.14
C ALA A 548 1.27 -27.80 -3.50
N PHE A 549 1.29 -27.31 -4.74
CA PHE A 549 0.46 -26.21 -5.21
C PHE A 549 -0.34 -26.64 -6.45
N SER A 550 -1.64 -26.39 -6.46
CA SER A 550 -2.48 -26.64 -7.64
C SER A 550 -3.39 -25.46 -7.93
N ASP A 551 -3.54 -25.12 -9.21
CA ASP A 551 -4.47 -24.07 -9.63
C ASP A 551 -5.91 -24.64 -9.62
N PRO A 552 -6.83 -24.12 -8.79
CA PRO A 552 -8.22 -24.57 -8.76
C PRO A 552 -8.95 -24.40 -10.10
N ASN A 553 -8.47 -23.47 -10.94
CA ASN A 553 -9.14 -22.97 -12.13
C ASN A 553 -8.36 -23.25 -13.42
N ASN A 554 -7.42 -24.21 -13.39
CA ASN A 554 -6.73 -24.64 -14.61
C ASN A 554 -7.75 -25.18 -15.64
N GLY A 555 -7.46 -25.04 -16.93
CA GLY A 555 -8.42 -25.23 -18.04
C GLY A 555 -9.21 -26.54 -18.06
N GLY A 556 -8.73 -27.62 -17.43
CA GLY A 556 -9.47 -28.88 -17.27
C GLY A 556 -10.59 -28.85 -16.20
N SER A 557 -10.63 -27.85 -15.32
CA SER A 557 -11.54 -27.77 -14.16
C SER A 557 -12.64 -26.71 -14.30
N LEU A 558 -12.49 -25.75 -15.21
CA LEU A 558 -13.40 -24.60 -15.38
C LEU A 558 -14.82 -24.97 -15.87
N GLY A 559 -14.98 -26.12 -16.54
CA GLY A 559 -16.24 -26.53 -17.16
C GLY A 559 -17.32 -26.98 -16.17
N PRO A 560 -17.15 -28.09 -15.43
CA PRO A 560 -18.21 -28.65 -14.59
C PRO A 560 -18.41 -27.90 -13.26
N ASN A 561 -17.39 -27.17 -12.79
CA ASN A 561 -17.31 -26.70 -11.41
C ASN A 561 -17.31 -25.17 -11.28
N GLY A 562 -17.29 -24.44 -12.40
CA GLY A 562 -17.08 -22.99 -12.42
C GLY A 562 -15.72 -22.55 -11.87
N TYR A 563 -15.57 -21.25 -11.62
CA TYR A 563 -14.40 -20.71 -10.93
C TYR A 563 -14.50 -20.96 -9.42
N GLN A 564 -13.41 -21.40 -8.81
CA GLN A 564 -13.31 -21.74 -7.38
C GLN A 564 -12.19 -20.96 -6.71
N PHE A 565 -12.41 -20.54 -5.46
CA PHE A 565 -11.38 -19.96 -4.62
C PHE A 565 -10.38 -21.03 -4.14
N GLY A 566 -9.12 -20.66 -4.02
CA GLY A 566 -8.07 -21.51 -3.49
C GLY A 566 -8.06 -21.60 -1.97
N THR A 567 -7.45 -22.67 -1.47
CA THR A 567 -7.32 -22.96 -0.03
C THR A 567 -6.07 -22.38 0.62
N MET A 568 -5.12 -21.87 -0.17
CA MET A 568 -3.89 -21.30 0.35
C MET A 568 -4.16 -19.97 1.10
N PRO A 569 -3.53 -19.74 2.28
CA PRO A 569 -3.59 -18.42 2.91
C PRO A 569 -2.82 -17.38 2.10
N ARG A 570 -3.09 -16.09 2.32
CA ARG A 570 -2.39 -14.97 1.66
C ARG A 570 -0.86 -15.06 1.80
N THR A 571 -0.39 -15.55 2.95
CA THR A 571 1.04 -15.78 3.25
C THR A 571 1.19 -17.08 4.03
N ILE A 572 2.24 -17.85 3.76
CA ILE A 572 2.54 -19.07 4.51
C ILE A 572 3.62 -18.79 5.56
N GLY A 573 3.31 -18.96 6.84
CA GLY A 573 4.18 -18.52 7.94
C GLY A 573 5.54 -19.21 8.06
N ASN A 574 5.71 -20.42 7.54
CA ASN A 574 6.97 -21.15 7.52
C ASN A 574 7.75 -20.99 6.20
N VAL A 575 7.20 -20.24 5.23
CA VAL A 575 7.87 -19.94 3.97
C VAL A 575 8.39 -18.51 4.04
N ARG A 576 9.68 -18.37 4.30
CA ARG A 576 10.34 -17.09 4.56
C ARG A 576 11.61 -16.98 3.74
N GLN A 577 11.98 -15.76 3.40
CA GLN A 577 13.26 -15.46 2.76
C GLN A 577 14.40 -15.99 3.63
N THR A 578 15.38 -16.65 3.01
CA THR A 578 16.63 -16.96 3.68
C THR A 578 17.41 -15.64 3.80
N ASN A 579 17.77 -15.24 5.02
CA ASN A 579 18.69 -14.13 5.19
C ASN A 579 20.06 -14.59 4.71
N ALA A 580 20.34 -14.43 3.41
CA ALA A 580 21.68 -14.57 2.90
C ALA A 580 22.53 -13.47 3.55
N PHE A 581 23.34 -13.88 4.52
CA PHE A 581 24.47 -13.09 5.00
C PHE A 581 25.51 -13.09 3.87
N ASP A 582 25.32 -12.26 2.84
CA ASP A 582 26.37 -12.04 1.87
C ASP A 582 26.68 -10.55 1.72
N ARG A 583 27.92 -10.21 2.05
CA ARG A 583 28.51 -8.89 1.83
C ARG A 583 28.76 -8.63 0.34
N LYS A 584 28.45 -9.58 -0.56
CA LYS A 584 28.48 -9.37 -2.02
C LYS A 584 27.38 -10.16 -2.73
N GLY A 585 26.46 -9.44 -3.36
CA GLY A 585 25.56 -10.01 -4.37
C GLY A 585 24.15 -10.29 -3.86
N GLY A 586 23.28 -9.29 -3.96
CA GLY A 586 21.85 -9.50 -3.84
C GLY A 586 21.37 -10.36 -5.01
N TYR A 587 21.06 -11.63 -4.73
CA TYR A 587 20.24 -12.41 -5.64
C TYR A 587 18.79 -12.01 -5.43
N SER A 588 18.27 -11.23 -6.37
CA SER A 588 16.84 -11.12 -6.61
C SER A 588 16.34 -12.52 -6.98
N LEU A 589 15.52 -13.14 -6.13
CA LEU A 589 14.77 -14.35 -6.49
C LEU A 589 13.69 -14.05 -7.57
N ALA A 590 13.55 -12.79 -8.02
CA ALA A 590 12.74 -12.40 -9.17
C ALA A 590 13.62 -12.32 -10.44
N GLY A 591 13.98 -13.48 -10.99
CA GLY A 591 14.70 -13.58 -12.27
C GLY A 591 13.81 -13.38 -13.52
N ASN A 592 12.50 -13.19 -13.37
CA ASN A 592 11.55 -13.11 -14.50
C ASN A 592 10.70 -11.83 -14.54
N GLY A 593 11.08 -10.76 -13.83
CA GLY A 593 10.31 -9.51 -13.83
C GLY A 593 8.91 -9.62 -13.21
N ARG A 594 8.57 -10.75 -12.58
CA ARG A 594 7.36 -10.94 -11.77
C ARG A 594 7.80 -10.92 -10.30
N GLY A 595 7.32 -9.94 -9.55
CA GLY A 595 7.63 -9.76 -8.12
C GLY A 595 6.98 -10.80 -7.18
N CYS A 596 6.54 -11.94 -7.69
CA CYS A 596 5.84 -12.97 -6.93
C CYS A 596 6.31 -14.37 -7.38
N LEU A 597 6.21 -15.36 -6.47
CA LEU A 597 6.57 -16.76 -6.72
C LEU A 597 5.49 -17.55 -7.46
#